data_AF-A0A3D4PM94-F1
#
_entry.id   AF-A0A3D4PM94-F1
#
_cell.length_a   1.000
_cell.length_b   1.000
_cell.length_c   1.000
_cell.angle_alpha   90.00
_cell.angle_beta   90.00
_cell.angle_gamma   90.00
#
_symmetry.space_group_name_H-M   'P 1'
#
loop_
_entity.id
_entity.type
_entity.pdbx_description
1 polymer ?
#
loop_
_entity_poly.entity_id
_entity_poly.type
_entity_poly.pdbx_seq_one_letter_code
_entity_poly.pdbx_strand_id
1 'polypeptide(L)' 'ERKISEKGIYPAIDPLASSSRILDPQYVGQRHYTIAQRVQQILQRYRD' A
#
# COMPACT_ATOMS: atom_id res chain seq x y z
N GLU A 1 6.80 2.39 -11.08
CA GLU A 1 6.59 1.04 -11.64
C GLU A 1 7.88 0.37 -12.15
N ARG A 2 8.64 0.93 -13.12
CA ARG A 2 9.92 0.31 -13.61
C ARG A 2 10.92 -0.05 -12.50
N LYS A 3 11.06 0.79 -11.46
CA LYS A 3 11.94 0.56 -10.29
C LYS A 3 11.53 -0.63 -9.39
N ILE A 4 10.30 -1.12 -9.47
CA ILE A 4 9.79 -2.21 -8.61
C ILE A 4 9.98 -3.57 -9.30
N SER A 5 9.72 -3.64 -10.61
CA SER A 5 10.00 -4.83 -11.43
C SER A 5 11.49 -5.16 -11.51
N GLU A 6 12.37 -4.15 -11.54
CA GLU A 6 13.84 -4.33 -11.50
C GLU A 6 14.33 -4.97 -10.20
N LYS A 7 13.51 -4.94 -9.13
CA LYS A 7 13.79 -5.62 -7.84
C LYS A 7 13.24 -7.05 -7.79
N GLY A 8 12.66 -7.56 -8.88
CA GLY A 8 12.08 -8.91 -8.94
C GLY A 8 10.75 -9.07 -8.19
N ILE A 9 10.09 -7.97 -7.80
CA ILE A 9 8.80 -8.00 -7.09
C ILE A 9 7.68 -8.00 -8.13
N TYR A 10 6.89 -9.08 -8.15
CA TYR A 10 5.76 -9.26 -9.06
C TYR A 10 4.46 -9.56 -8.31
N PRO A 11 3.33 -8.94 -8.69
CA PRO A 11 3.19 -7.89 -9.70
C PRO A 11 3.84 -6.56 -9.26
N ALA A 12 4.35 -5.78 -10.22
CA ALA A 12 5.09 -4.53 -9.96
C ALA A 12 4.18 -3.36 -9.58
N ILE A 13 3.26 -3.58 -8.64
CA ILE A 13 2.29 -2.61 -8.16
C ILE A 13 3.00 -1.65 -7.20
N ASP A 14 2.78 -0.34 -7.39
CA ASP A 14 3.21 0.65 -6.42
C ASP A 14 2.12 0.85 -5.34
N PRO A 15 2.33 0.36 -4.11
CA PRO A 15 1.32 0.44 -3.04
C PRO A 15 1.09 1.85 -2.50
N LEU A 16 1.98 2.81 -2.80
CA LEU A 16 1.82 4.22 -2.39
C LEU A 16 1.13 5.05 -3.47
N ALA A 17 1.25 4.65 -4.75
CA ALA A 17 0.51 5.27 -5.84
C ALA A 17 -0.89 4.65 -6.03
N SER A 18 -1.10 3.43 -5.54
CA SER A 18 -2.39 2.75 -5.59
C SER A 18 -3.31 3.22 -4.47
N SER A 19 -4.55 3.58 -4.80
CA SER A 19 -5.59 3.93 -3.83
C SER A 19 -6.90 3.23 -4.15
N SER A 20 -7.75 3.07 -3.13
CA SER A 20 -9.09 2.49 -3.27
C SER A 20 -10.09 3.29 -2.45
N ARG A 21 -11.24 3.62 -3.05
CA ARG A 21 -12.36 4.27 -2.35
C ARG A 21 -12.97 3.39 -1.27
N ILE A 22 -12.82 2.07 -1.40
CA ILE A 22 -13.41 1.08 -0.49
C ILE A 22 -12.49 0.82 0.71
N LEU A 23 -11.26 1.34 0.72
CA LEU A 23 -10.38 1.27 1.87
C LEU A 23 -10.82 2.26 2.97
N ASP A 24 -11.99 1.99 3.53
CA ASP A 24 -12.65 2.74 4.59
C ASP A 24 -13.15 1.74 5.66
N PRO A 25 -13.01 2.05 6.97
CA PRO A 25 -13.40 1.15 8.05
C PRO A 25 -14.83 0.64 7.97
N GLN A 26 -15.76 1.40 7.36
CA GLN A 26 -17.16 1.02 7.22
C GLN A 26 -17.36 -0.16 6.25
N TYR A 27 -16.48 -0.31 5.26
CA TYR A 27 -16.57 -1.39 4.27
C TYR A 27 -15.62 -2.55 4.55
N VAL A 28 -14.38 -2.26 4.97
CA VAL A 28 -13.35 -3.30 5.18
C VAL A 28 -13.14 -3.68 6.64
N GLY A 29 -13.79 -2.98 7.57
CA GLY A 29 -13.62 -3.14 9.00
C GLY A 29 -12.37 -2.45 9.54
N GLN A 30 -12.39 -2.12 10.84
CA GLN A 30 -11.35 -1.33 11.49
C GLN A 30 -9.97 -2.00 11.43
N ARG A 31 -9.89 -3.32 11.66
CA ARG A 31 -8.62 -4.04 11.68
C ARG A 31 -7.92 -3.99 10.32
N HIS A 32 -8.64 -4.20 9.23
CA HIS A 32 -8.06 -4.16 7.89
C HIS A 32 -7.58 -2.75 7.56
N TYR A 33 -8.42 -1.75 7.78
CA TYR A 33 -8.05 -0.35 7.54
C TYR A 33 -6.78 0.05 8.30
N THR A 34 -6.69 -0.26 9.59
CA THR A 34 -5.54 0.10 10.42
C THR A 34 -4.26 -0.60 9.96
N ILE A 35 -4.32 -1.88 9.58
CA ILE A 35 -3.15 -2.61 9.07
C ILE A 35 -2.68 -2.00 7.73
N ALA A 36 -3.61 -1.71 6.81
CA ALA A 36 -3.29 -1.13 5.52
C ALA A 36 -2.63 0.26 5.66
N GLN A 37 -3.19 1.13 6.51
CA GLN A 37 -2.60 2.43 6.82
C GLN A 37 -1.19 2.31 7.40
N ARG A 38 -0.98 1.38 8.34
CA ARG A 38 0.35 1.18 8.94
C ARG A 38 1.38 0.71 7.93
N VAL A 39 1.02 -0.19 7.01
CA VAL A 39 1.91 -0.64 5.94
C VAL A 39 2.29 0.54 5.03
N GLN A 40 1.33 1.35 4.60
CA GLN A 40 1.59 2.54 3.78
C GLN A 40 2.53 3.54 4.49
N GLN A 41 2.29 3.82 5.77
CA GLN A 41 3.15 4.72 6.56
C GLN A 41 4.60 4.21 6.66
N ILE A 42 4.78 2.90 6.89
CA ILE A 42 6.10 2.29 6.93
C ILE A 42 6.78 2.46 5.57
N LEU A 43 6.10 2.07 4.48
CA LEU A 43 6.67 2.16 3.13
C LEU A 43 7.02 3.60 2.71
N GLN A 44 6.24 4.59 3.14
CA GLN A 44 6.54 6.00 2.90
C GLN A 44 7.83 6.43 3.60
N ARG A 45 8.01 6.05 4.88
CA ARG A 45 9.24 6.36 5.64
C ARG A 45 10.50 5.73 5.05
N TYR A 46 10.39 4.58 4.38
CA TYR A 46 11.53 3.92 3.72
C TYR A 46 11.83 4.50 2.32
N ARG A 47 10.98 5.38 1.79
CA ARG A 47 11.23 6.11 0.53
C ARG A 47 11.88 7.47 0.74
N ASP A 48 11.70 8.08 1.91
CA ASP A 48 12.42 9.28 2.36
C ASP A 48 13.86 8.93 2.79
#